data_AF-A0A7V5CBT4-F1
#
_entry.id   AF-A0A7V5CBT4-F1
#
_cell.length_a   1.000
_cell.length_b   1.000
_cell.length_c   1.000
_cell.angle_alpha   90.00
_cell.angle_beta   90.00
_cell.angle_gamma   90.00
#
_symmetry.space_group_name_H-M   'P 1'
#
loop_
_entity.id
_entity.type
_entity.pdbx_description
1 polymer ?
#
loop_
_entity_poly.entity_id
_entity_poly.type
_entity_poly.pdbx_seq_one_letter_code
_entity_poly.pdbx_strand_id
1 'polypeptide(L)'
;MTIISSATTATFSTSTAGDNILVTTNGSIINSTGYAIQTTGPVAYNVGIQIYGEVVAPNKAIQFDGASTGSFFGGTEVFVAEGGIVASDGASALQSAGTDTEVTNAGTISATNRALHFQAGDNIVLNTGTISGLSYAIFADQISISGETEIATAGTLQGSIYNQGG
;
A
#
# COMPACT_ATOMS: atom_id res chain seq x y z
N MET A 1 -12.47 -12.72 -6.28
CA MET A 1 -12.64 -11.33 -5.80
C MET A 1 -13.41 -11.35 -4.50
N THR A 2 -12.85 -10.75 -3.45
CA THR A 2 -13.46 -10.59 -2.13
C THR A 2 -14.01 -9.18 -2.02
N ILE A 3 -15.27 -9.03 -1.62
CA ILE A 3 -15.92 -7.72 -1.47
C ILE A 3 -16.27 -7.50 0.00
N ILE A 4 -15.76 -6.41 0.57
CA ILE A 4 -16.04 -5.95 1.93
C ILE A 4 -16.95 -4.74 1.84
N SER A 5 -18.21 -4.92 2.27
CA SER A 5 -19.26 -3.89 2.19
C SER A 5 -19.79 -3.45 3.55
N SER A 6 -19.21 -3.96 4.64
CA SER A 6 -19.46 -3.56 6.02
C SER A 6 -18.17 -3.67 6.85
N ALA A 7 -18.16 -3.05 8.03
CA ALA A 7 -17.04 -3.17 8.96
C ALA A 7 -16.79 -4.64 9.32
N THR A 8 -15.55 -5.07 9.19
CA THR A 8 -15.09 -6.45 9.42
C THR A 8 -13.79 -6.42 10.20
N THR A 9 -13.71 -7.24 11.24
CA THR A 9 -12.47 -7.45 12.02
C THR A 9 -11.84 -8.76 11.59
N ALA A 10 -10.91 -8.68 10.64
CA ALA A 10 -10.23 -9.86 10.10
C ALA A 10 -8.85 -9.50 9.53
N THR A 11 -8.01 -10.52 9.36
CA THR A 11 -6.86 -10.47 8.45
C THR A 11 -7.24 -11.19 7.17
N PHE A 12 -7.04 -10.54 6.03
CA PHE A 12 -7.16 -11.19 4.73
C PHE A 12 -5.77 -11.55 4.23
N SER A 13 -5.50 -12.84 4.14
CA SER A 13 -4.25 -13.37 3.60
C SER A 13 -4.48 -13.97 2.23
N THR A 14 -3.64 -13.62 1.25
CA THR A 14 -3.61 -14.30 -0.05
C THR A 14 -2.20 -14.70 -0.46
N SER A 15 -2.08 -15.87 -1.10
CA SER A 15 -0.88 -16.32 -1.79
C SER A 15 -1.18 -16.70 -3.24
N THR A 16 -2.40 -16.42 -3.72
CA THR A 16 -2.88 -16.88 -5.03
C THR A 16 -2.92 -15.70 -6.00
N ALA A 17 -2.31 -15.91 -7.16
CA ALA A 17 -2.36 -14.98 -8.29
C ALA A 17 -3.81 -14.62 -8.66
N GLY A 18 -4.08 -13.33 -8.91
CA GLY A 18 -5.39 -12.84 -9.38
C GLY A 18 -6.42 -12.61 -8.27
N ASP A 19 -6.02 -12.72 -7.00
CA ASP A 19 -6.89 -12.36 -5.89
C ASP A 19 -7.07 -10.84 -5.84
N ASN A 20 -8.33 -10.42 -5.96
CA ASN A 20 -8.72 -9.03 -5.89
C ASN A 20 -9.55 -8.78 -4.64
N ILE A 21 -9.24 -7.71 -3.90
CA ILE A 21 -9.99 -7.26 -2.73
C ILE A 21 -10.59 -5.90 -3.05
N LEU A 22 -11.90 -5.77 -2.86
CA LEU A 22 -12.62 -4.51 -2.95
C LEU A 22 -13.18 -4.16 -1.57
N VAL A 23 -12.74 -3.05 -1.00
CA VAL A 23 -13.34 -2.43 0.18
C VAL A 23 -14.22 -1.29 -0.32
N THR A 24 -15.54 -1.44 -0.25
CA THR A 24 -16.47 -0.41 -0.74
C THR A 24 -16.51 0.77 0.23
N THR A 25 -17.16 1.88 -0.15
CA THR A 25 -17.30 3.08 0.69
C THR A 25 -17.91 2.79 2.06
N ASN A 26 -18.78 1.79 2.17
CA ASN A 26 -19.39 1.36 3.44
C ASN A 26 -18.60 0.21 4.12
N GLY A 27 -17.62 -0.34 3.42
CA GLY A 27 -16.74 -1.38 3.92
C GLY A 27 -15.64 -0.81 4.80
N SER A 28 -15.26 -1.58 5.82
CA SER A 28 -14.01 -1.33 6.53
C SER A 28 -13.39 -2.64 6.96
N ILE A 29 -12.07 -2.71 6.90
CA ILE A 29 -11.30 -3.79 7.51
C ILE A 29 -10.54 -3.17 8.68
N ILE A 30 -10.92 -3.53 9.90
CA ILE A 30 -10.29 -3.00 11.12
C ILE A 30 -9.68 -4.18 11.84
N ASN A 31 -8.35 -4.27 11.83
CA ASN A 31 -7.65 -5.28 12.61
C ASN A 31 -7.11 -4.67 13.90
N SER A 32 -7.28 -5.36 15.02
CA SER A 32 -6.73 -4.96 16.32
C SER A 32 -5.32 -5.49 16.59
N THR A 33 -4.79 -6.37 15.74
CA THR A 33 -3.48 -7.00 15.89
C THR A 33 -2.80 -7.24 14.54
N GLY A 34 -1.55 -6.80 14.38
CA GLY A 34 -0.78 -7.09 13.16
C GLY A 34 -1.31 -6.36 11.93
N TYR A 35 -1.84 -7.11 10.95
CA TYR A 35 -2.15 -6.63 9.60
C TYR A 35 -3.61 -6.85 9.19
N ALA A 36 -4.19 -5.91 8.44
CA ALA A 36 -5.54 -6.04 7.91
C ALA A 36 -5.55 -6.83 6.59
N ILE A 37 -4.60 -6.56 5.69
CA ILE A 37 -4.39 -7.33 4.46
C ILE A 37 -2.92 -7.75 4.38
N GLN A 38 -2.67 -9.02 4.05
CA GLN A 38 -1.33 -9.58 3.90
C GLN A 38 -1.24 -10.48 2.66
N THR A 39 -0.16 -10.42 1.90
CA THR A 39 0.21 -11.55 1.00
C THR A 39 1.22 -12.45 1.70
N THR A 40 1.13 -13.77 1.58
CA THR A 40 1.94 -14.71 2.38
C THR A 40 2.93 -15.55 1.56
N GLY A 41 3.43 -15.03 0.43
CA GLY A 41 4.38 -15.75 -0.42
C GLY A 41 4.64 -15.07 -1.75
N PRO A 42 5.56 -15.61 -2.59
CA PRO A 42 5.83 -15.07 -3.92
C PRO A 42 4.54 -15.10 -4.75
N VAL A 43 4.05 -13.92 -5.13
CA VAL A 43 2.88 -13.79 -5.99
C VAL A 43 3.38 -13.68 -7.43
N ALA A 44 3.04 -14.69 -8.24
CA ALA A 44 3.48 -14.77 -9.64
C ALA A 44 2.71 -13.81 -10.57
N TYR A 45 1.55 -13.31 -10.14
CA TYR A 45 0.69 -12.36 -10.87
C TYR A 45 -0.16 -11.52 -9.89
N ASN A 46 -0.69 -10.41 -10.40
CA ASN A 46 -1.31 -9.28 -9.70
C ASN A 46 -2.25 -9.66 -8.55
N VAL A 47 -2.04 -9.02 -7.39
CA VAL A 47 -3.07 -8.82 -6.35
C VAL A 47 -3.58 -7.41 -6.52
N GLY A 48 -4.87 -7.24 -6.81
CA GLY A 48 -5.51 -5.94 -6.96
C GLY A 48 -6.30 -5.57 -5.72
N ILE A 49 -5.90 -4.51 -5.02
CA ILE A 49 -6.65 -3.98 -3.87
C ILE A 49 -7.27 -2.64 -4.23
N GLN A 50 -8.59 -2.54 -4.15
CA GLN A 50 -9.32 -1.30 -4.37
C GLN A 50 -10.01 -0.86 -3.08
N ILE A 51 -9.73 0.37 -2.66
CA ILE A 51 -10.14 0.88 -1.34
C ILE A 51 -10.94 2.17 -1.52
N TYR A 52 -12.25 2.06 -1.29
CA TYR A 52 -13.18 3.18 -1.22
C TYR A 52 -13.63 3.47 0.22
N GLY A 53 -13.47 2.50 1.13
CA GLY A 53 -13.72 2.63 2.57
C GLY A 53 -12.42 2.66 3.37
N GLU A 54 -12.39 2.04 4.55
CA GLU A 54 -11.22 2.15 5.46
C GLU A 54 -10.50 0.82 5.69
N VAL A 55 -9.17 0.82 5.63
CA VAL A 55 -8.31 -0.31 6.02
C VAL A 55 -7.39 0.14 7.14
N VAL A 56 -7.60 -0.39 8.34
CA VAL A 56 -6.96 0.05 9.58
C VAL A 56 -6.32 -1.12 10.29
N ALA A 57 -5.06 -0.96 10.71
CA ALA A 57 -4.39 -1.93 11.58
C ALA A 57 -3.37 -1.22 12.50
N PRO A 58 -2.95 -1.84 13.61
CA PRO A 58 -1.89 -1.29 14.45
C PRO A 58 -0.52 -1.33 13.77
N ASN A 59 -0.10 -2.48 13.23
CA ASN A 59 1.27 -2.61 12.70
C ASN A 59 1.35 -2.12 11.24
N LYS A 60 0.79 -2.89 10.29
CA LYS A 60 0.66 -2.44 8.89
C LYS A 60 -0.74 -2.68 8.40
N ALA A 61 -1.41 -1.69 7.83
CA ALA A 61 -2.74 -1.92 7.28
C ALA A 61 -2.65 -2.89 6.09
N ILE A 62 -1.65 -2.73 5.24
CA ILE A 62 -1.40 -3.61 4.11
C ILE A 62 0.07 -4.03 4.09
N GLN A 63 0.32 -5.33 3.96
CA GLN A 63 1.64 -5.88 3.78
C GLN A 63 1.68 -6.83 2.59
N PHE A 64 2.60 -6.57 1.67
CA PHE A 64 2.94 -7.53 0.63
C PHE A 64 4.19 -8.29 1.03
N ASP A 65 4.05 -9.50 1.58
CA ASP A 65 5.18 -10.39 1.81
C ASP A 65 5.37 -11.30 0.59
N GLY A 66 6.54 -11.18 -0.02
CA GLY A 66 6.97 -11.97 -1.17
C GLY A 66 7.50 -11.08 -2.30
N ALA A 67 8.68 -11.40 -2.82
CA ALA A 67 9.12 -10.86 -4.10
C ALA A 67 8.13 -11.32 -5.18
N SER A 68 7.62 -10.40 -6.01
CA SER A 68 7.04 -10.80 -7.27
C SER A 68 8.16 -11.48 -8.07
N THR A 69 7.94 -12.71 -8.51
CA THR A 69 8.91 -13.44 -9.35
C THR A 69 8.60 -13.27 -10.84
N GLY A 70 7.58 -12.46 -11.16
CA GLY A 70 7.08 -12.21 -12.50
C GLY A 70 7.57 -10.88 -13.06
N SER A 71 8.26 -10.95 -14.20
CA SER A 71 8.76 -9.86 -15.05
C SER A 71 7.86 -8.63 -15.18
N PHE A 72 8.33 -7.44 -14.76
CA PHE A 72 8.19 -6.06 -15.32
C PHE A 72 6.80 -5.53 -15.76
N PHE A 73 5.74 -6.34 -15.84
CA PHE A 73 4.42 -6.02 -16.41
C PHE A 73 3.27 -6.73 -15.69
N GLY A 74 3.47 -7.23 -14.46
CA GLY A 74 2.48 -8.05 -13.72
C GLY A 74 2.53 -7.87 -12.20
N GLY A 75 2.58 -6.61 -11.77
CA GLY A 75 2.80 -6.18 -10.40
C GLY A 75 1.61 -6.28 -9.44
N THR A 76 1.87 -6.03 -8.17
CA THR A 76 0.80 -5.85 -7.15
C THR A 76 0.25 -4.44 -7.25
N GLU A 77 -1.07 -4.29 -7.31
CA GLU A 77 -1.73 -2.99 -7.50
C GLU A 77 -2.56 -2.61 -6.28
N VAL A 78 -2.34 -1.41 -5.75
CA VAL A 78 -3.19 -0.80 -4.72
C VAL A 78 -3.77 0.50 -5.23
N PHE A 79 -5.08 0.55 -5.36
CA PHE A 79 -5.83 1.75 -5.67
C PHE A 79 -6.58 2.24 -4.42
N VAL A 80 -6.15 3.39 -3.90
CA VAL A 80 -6.80 4.08 -2.79
C VAL A 80 -7.61 5.23 -3.38
N ALA A 81 -8.94 5.09 -3.39
CA ALA A 81 -9.85 6.03 -4.06
C ALA A 81 -10.21 7.21 -3.15
N GLU A 82 -11.29 7.08 -2.39
CA GLU A 82 -11.72 8.05 -1.37
C GLU A 82 -11.43 7.55 0.05
N GLY A 83 -11.07 6.26 0.15
CA GLY A 83 -10.83 5.55 1.38
C GLY A 83 -9.51 5.88 2.06
N GLY A 84 -9.31 5.22 3.20
CA GLY A 84 -8.14 5.37 4.05
C GLY A 84 -7.35 4.08 4.23
N ILE A 85 -6.02 4.21 4.26
CA ILE A 85 -5.11 3.20 4.80
C ILE A 85 -4.46 3.80 6.05
N VAL A 86 -4.63 3.16 7.21
CA VAL A 86 -4.14 3.70 8.49
C VAL A 86 -3.36 2.66 9.30
N ALA A 87 -2.10 2.98 9.63
CA ALA A 87 -1.30 2.25 10.63
C ALA A 87 -1.11 3.09 11.92
N SER A 88 -1.37 2.50 13.10
CA SER A 88 -1.40 3.26 14.36
C SER A 88 -0.21 3.03 15.33
N ASP A 89 0.54 1.93 15.22
CA ASP A 89 1.54 1.49 16.22
C ASP A 89 2.99 1.47 15.69
N GLY A 90 3.40 2.49 14.95
CA GLY A 90 4.81 2.77 14.69
C GLY A 90 5.43 2.00 13.53
N ALA A 91 4.61 1.36 12.69
CA ALA A 91 5.05 0.70 11.47
C ALA A 91 4.46 1.37 10.22
N SER A 92 4.49 0.67 9.09
CA SER A 92 4.15 1.26 7.79
C SER A 92 2.66 1.12 7.49
N ALA A 93 1.97 2.13 6.94
CA ALA A 93 0.57 1.96 6.52
C ALA A 93 0.46 0.89 5.42
N LEU A 94 1.31 1.03 4.40
CA LEU A 94 1.51 0.06 3.34
C LEU A 94 3.00 -0.27 3.24
N GLN A 95 3.31 -1.56 3.19
CA GLN A 95 4.67 -2.04 2.92
C GLN A 95 4.69 -3.05 1.78
N SER A 96 5.51 -2.78 0.78
CA SER A 96 5.99 -3.78 -0.17
C SER A 96 7.30 -4.38 0.34
N ALA A 97 7.40 -5.71 0.37
CA ALA A 97 8.66 -6.43 0.54
C ALA A 97 9.15 -7.08 -0.78
N GLY A 98 8.46 -6.80 -1.90
CA GLY A 98 8.80 -7.30 -3.23
C GLY A 98 9.10 -6.17 -4.21
N THR A 99 9.30 -6.51 -5.48
CA THR A 99 9.44 -5.56 -6.60
C THR A 99 8.13 -5.47 -7.37
N ASP A 100 7.94 -4.41 -8.15
CA ASP A 100 6.77 -4.18 -9.01
C ASP A 100 5.44 -3.99 -8.25
N THR A 101 5.45 -3.28 -7.11
CA THR A 101 4.21 -2.76 -6.52
C THR A 101 3.87 -1.42 -7.13
N GLU A 102 2.64 -1.26 -7.64
CA GLU A 102 2.07 0.00 -8.08
C GLU A 102 1.02 0.49 -7.07
N VAL A 103 1.22 1.69 -6.52
CA VAL A 103 0.22 2.33 -5.65
C VAL A 103 -0.29 3.59 -6.31
N THR A 104 -1.59 3.60 -6.63
CA THR A 104 -2.32 4.78 -7.07
C THR A 104 -3.13 5.35 -5.91
N ASN A 105 -2.81 6.56 -5.47
CA ASN A 105 -3.47 7.18 -4.31
C ASN A 105 -4.24 8.47 -4.67
N ALA A 106 -5.55 8.44 -4.47
CA ALA A 106 -6.46 9.59 -4.46
C ALA A 106 -7.08 9.85 -3.08
N GLY A 107 -6.89 8.94 -2.11
CA GLY A 107 -7.47 8.99 -0.77
C GLY A 107 -6.46 9.35 0.31
N THR A 108 -6.58 8.80 1.52
CA THR A 108 -5.65 9.08 2.63
C THR A 108 -4.81 7.86 2.97
N ILE A 109 -3.50 8.02 3.05
CA ILE A 109 -2.59 7.00 3.58
C ILE A 109 -1.82 7.60 4.75
N SER A 110 -1.99 7.04 5.94
CA SER A 110 -1.37 7.59 7.14
C SER A 110 -0.77 6.54 8.07
N ALA A 111 0.34 6.89 8.71
CA ALA A 111 0.98 6.06 9.71
C ALA A 111 1.65 6.87 10.82
N THR A 112 1.82 6.26 11.99
CA THR A 112 2.64 6.82 13.06
C THR A 112 4.15 6.61 12.87
N ASN A 113 4.60 6.03 11.76
CA ASN A 113 6.01 5.98 11.38
C ASN A 113 6.22 6.24 9.89
N ARG A 114 5.90 5.27 9.03
CA ARG A 114 6.09 5.36 7.57
C ARG A 114 4.75 5.24 6.87
N ALA A 115 4.25 6.21 6.13
CA ALA A 115 2.97 5.97 5.45
C ALA A 115 3.14 4.91 4.35
N LEU A 116 4.17 5.06 3.51
CA LEU A 116 4.53 4.07 2.50
C LEU A 116 5.97 3.56 2.67
N HIS A 117 6.17 2.25 2.49
CA HIS A 117 7.49 1.62 2.47
C HIS A 117 7.63 0.71 1.24
N PHE A 118 8.58 1.04 0.35
CA PHE A 118 8.82 0.34 -0.91
C PHE A 118 10.26 -0.16 -1.07
N GLN A 119 10.44 -1.10 -1.99
CA GLN A 119 11.72 -1.68 -2.39
C GLN A 119 12.08 -1.25 -3.83
N ALA A 120 13.31 -1.52 -4.25
CA ALA A 120 13.77 -1.23 -5.62
C ALA A 120 12.86 -1.93 -6.65
N GLY A 121 12.49 -1.24 -7.72
CA GLY A 121 11.56 -1.74 -8.75
C GLY A 121 10.09 -1.43 -8.50
N ASP A 122 9.71 -0.90 -7.32
CA ASP A 122 8.34 -0.44 -7.07
C ASP A 122 8.04 0.92 -7.74
N ASN A 123 6.77 1.15 -8.07
CA ASN A 123 6.24 2.39 -8.64
C ASN A 123 5.13 2.97 -7.75
N ILE A 124 5.13 4.28 -7.59
CA ILE A 124 4.09 4.99 -6.84
C ILE A 124 3.54 6.10 -7.73
N VAL A 125 2.25 6.03 -8.02
CA VAL A 125 1.52 7.08 -8.71
C VAL A 125 0.69 7.86 -7.70
N LEU A 126 1.14 9.06 -7.36
CA LEU A 126 0.47 9.94 -6.42
C LEU A 126 -0.42 10.91 -7.18
N ASN A 127 -1.72 10.76 -7.02
CA ASN A 127 -2.71 11.66 -7.60
C ASN A 127 -3.12 12.71 -6.55
N THR A 128 -4.42 13.00 -6.40
CA THR A 128 -4.95 14.00 -5.46
C THR A 128 -4.95 13.58 -3.99
N GLY A 129 -4.37 12.41 -3.66
CA GLY A 129 -4.42 11.84 -2.32
C GLY A 129 -3.46 12.50 -1.31
N THR A 130 -3.69 12.23 -0.03
CA THR A 130 -2.84 12.70 1.08
C THR A 130 -2.01 11.54 1.64
N ILE A 131 -0.73 11.80 1.92
CA ILE A 131 0.19 10.82 2.53
C ILE A 131 0.87 11.47 3.73
N SER A 132 0.78 10.83 4.90
CA SER A 132 1.34 11.37 6.14
C SER A 132 1.92 10.27 7.03
N GLY A 133 3.23 10.28 7.23
CA GLY A 133 3.89 9.43 8.21
C GLY A 133 4.71 10.29 9.18
N LEU A 134 4.66 10.02 10.49
CA LEU A 134 5.38 10.86 11.48
C LEU A 134 6.89 10.95 11.22
N SER A 135 7.51 9.86 10.78
CA SER A 135 8.94 9.84 10.43
C SER A 135 9.13 10.08 8.94
N TYR A 136 8.33 9.41 8.09
CA TYR A 136 8.43 9.49 6.64
C TYR A 136 7.06 9.33 5.98
N ALA A 137 6.68 10.22 5.07
CA ALA A 137 5.55 9.97 4.17
C ALA A 137 5.84 8.77 3.25
N ILE A 138 7.06 8.72 2.69
CA ILE A 138 7.52 7.63 1.81
C ILE A 138 8.93 7.26 2.21
N PHE A 139 9.18 5.96 2.39
CA PHE A 139 10.49 5.39 2.65
C PHE A 139 10.79 4.32 1.61
N ALA A 140 11.95 4.38 0.96
CA ALA A 140 12.40 3.34 0.06
C ALA A 140 13.88 3.03 0.28
N ASP A 141 14.23 1.74 0.32
CA ASP A 141 15.56 1.26 0.74
C ASP A 141 16.68 1.61 -0.26
N GLN A 142 16.36 2.01 -1.51
CA GLN A 142 17.31 2.28 -2.60
C GLN A 142 16.77 3.32 -3.61
N ILE A 143 16.42 4.53 -3.15
CA ILE A 143 15.74 5.54 -3.99
C ILE A 143 16.61 6.07 -5.15
N SER A 144 16.15 5.91 -6.40
CA SER A 144 16.49 6.78 -7.54
C SER A 144 15.26 7.55 -8.02
N ILE A 145 15.08 8.80 -7.57
CA ILE A 145 13.97 9.68 -8.00
C ILE A 145 14.27 10.24 -9.39
N SER A 146 13.36 10.05 -10.34
CA SER A 146 13.34 10.80 -11.60
C SER A 146 12.22 11.85 -11.57
N GLY A 147 12.56 13.14 -11.65
CA GLY A 147 11.62 14.28 -11.60
C GLY A 147 11.79 15.17 -10.37
N GLU A 148 11.07 16.29 -10.30
CA GLU A 148 10.98 17.09 -9.06
C GLU A 148 10.02 16.40 -8.09
N THR A 149 10.56 15.79 -7.03
CA THR A 149 9.75 15.20 -5.96
C THR A 149 10.20 15.77 -4.61
N GLU A 150 9.31 16.50 -3.94
CA GLU A 150 9.50 16.88 -2.55
C GLU A 150 9.11 15.70 -1.65
N ILE A 151 10.08 15.06 -0.98
CA ILE A 151 9.83 14.10 0.09
C ILE A 151 9.60 14.88 1.39
N ALA A 152 8.36 15.31 1.63
CA ALA A 152 7.99 15.96 2.88
C ALA A 152 7.67 14.92 3.98
N THR A 153 7.99 15.24 5.23
CA THR A 153 7.58 14.48 6.43
C THR A 153 6.05 14.45 6.61
N ALA A 154 5.32 15.44 6.07
CA ALA A 154 3.87 15.43 5.95
C ALA A 154 3.43 16.41 4.84
N GLY A 155 2.44 16.05 4.04
CA GLY A 155 1.90 16.95 3.01
C GLY A 155 1.02 16.24 1.98
N THR A 156 0.39 17.02 1.11
CA THR A 156 -0.23 16.50 -0.12
C THR A 156 0.88 16.31 -1.14
N LEU A 157 1.22 15.06 -1.44
CA LEU A 157 2.21 14.71 -2.45
C LEU A 157 1.48 14.48 -3.78
N GLN A 158 1.88 15.19 -4.83
CA GLN A 158 1.35 15.01 -6.20
C GLN A 158 2.53 14.68 -7.13
N GLY A 159 2.39 13.66 -7.99
CA GLY A 159 3.42 13.25 -8.95
C GLY A 159 3.68 11.74 -8.98
N SER A 160 4.61 11.29 -9.82
CA SER A 160 5.03 9.88 -9.89
C SER A 160 6.41 9.69 -9.27
N ILE A 161 6.57 8.65 -8.46
CA ILE A 161 7.85 8.27 -7.87
C ILE A 161 8.19 6.87 -8.36
N TYR A 162 9.29 6.77 -9.12
CA TYR A 162 9.84 5.50 -9.56
C TYR A 162 11.04 5.16 -8.69
N ASN A 163 11.09 3.94 -8.15
CA ASN A 163 12.26 3.49 -7.39
C ASN A 163 13.19 2.67 -8.28
N GLN A 164 14.08 3.32 -9.05
CA GLN A 164 15.03 2.59 -9.89
C GLN A 164 16.21 2.07 -9.05
N GLY A 165 16.26 0.75 -8.83
CA GLY A 165 17.39 0.12 -8.16
C GLY A 165 18.71 0.41 -8.87
N GLY A 166 19.74 0.75 -8.09
CA GLY A 166 21.12 0.91 -8.58
C GLY A 166 21.82 -0.42 -8.84
#